data_AF-A0A497A0H4-F1
#
_entry.id   AF-A0A497A0H4-F1
#
_cell.length_a   1.000
_cell.length_b   1.000
_cell.length_c   1.000
_cell.angle_alpha   90.00
_cell.angle_beta   90.00
_cell.angle_gamma   90.00
#
_symmetry.space_group_name_H-M   'P 1'
#
loop_
_entity.id
_entity.type
_entity.pdbx_description
1 polymer ?
#
loop_
_entity_poly.entity_id
_entity_poly.type
_entity_poly.pdbx_seq_one_letter_code
_entity_poly.pdbx_strand_id
1 'polypeptide(L)'
;TVPTSLVTSFSLPTHFESGLGLGVRGKLPLGRCVILRVGGPALDQYWLSGGEIIENLERNDLCRSQILVQVDEDLGTMLTNPLGNHRIVVPGDDVVLFQTFFDRAGCLR
;
A
#
# COMPACT_ATOMS: atom_id res chain seq x y z
N THR A 1 -5.27 -9.83 -3.97
CA THR A 1 -6.61 -9.76 -3.37
C THR A 1 -6.60 -8.63 -2.36
N VAL A 2 -7.75 -8.12 -1.96
CA VAL A 2 -7.86 -7.03 -0.97
C VAL A 2 -8.85 -7.43 0.13
N PRO A 3 -8.64 -7.03 1.40
CA PRO A 3 -9.63 -7.23 2.45
C PRO A 3 -10.96 -6.56 2.10
N THR A 4 -12.06 -7.30 2.13
CA THR A 4 -13.39 -6.79 1.73
C THR A 4 -13.94 -5.73 2.68
N SER A 5 -13.46 -5.70 3.93
CA SER A 5 -13.80 -4.66 4.91
C SER A 5 -13.16 -3.30 4.64
N LEU A 6 -12.13 -3.24 3.77
CA LEU A 6 -11.41 -1.99 3.45
C LEU A 6 -11.90 -1.34 2.14
N VAL A 7 -12.85 -1.93 1.44
CA VAL A 7 -13.27 -1.50 0.10
C VAL A 7 -14.74 -1.12 0.07
N THR A 8 -15.09 -0.15 -0.77
CA THR A 8 -16.48 0.29 -0.96
C THR A 8 -17.28 -0.68 -1.85
N SER A 9 -16.57 -1.43 -2.70
CA SER A 9 -17.14 -2.44 -3.60
C SER A 9 -16.04 -3.41 -4.05
N PHE A 10 -16.42 -4.59 -4.52
CA PHE A 10 -15.50 -5.54 -5.13
C PHE A 10 -16.11 -6.31 -6.30
N SER A 11 -15.25 -6.81 -7.18
CA SER A 11 -15.56 -7.71 -8.28
C SER A 11 -14.67 -8.95 -8.22
N LEU A 12 -15.08 -10.00 -8.92
CA LEU A 12 -14.43 -11.31 -8.93
C LEU A 12 -13.93 -11.68 -10.34
N PRO A 13 -12.94 -10.96 -10.90
CA PRO A 13 -12.37 -11.33 -12.19
C PRO A 13 -11.64 -12.68 -12.09
N THR A 14 -11.61 -13.41 -13.20
CA THR A 14 -10.71 -14.54 -13.36
C THR A 14 -9.27 -14.06 -13.53
N HIS A 15 -8.30 -14.95 -13.27
CA HIS A 15 -6.90 -14.65 -13.54
C HIS A 15 -6.63 -14.43 -15.04
N PHE A 16 -5.88 -13.39 -15.38
CA PHE A 16 -5.55 -13.05 -16.76
C PHE A 16 -4.68 -14.14 -17.39
N GLU A 17 -3.72 -14.66 -16.63
CA GLU A 17 -2.69 -15.56 -17.14
C GLU A 17 -3.22 -16.95 -17.52
N SER A 18 -4.30 -17.41 -16.88
CA SER A 18 -4.81 -18.79 -17.04
C SER A 18 -6.31 -18.88 -17.30
N GLY A 19 -7.09 -17.81 -17.05
CA GLY A 19 -8.54 -17.88 -16.99
C GLY A 19 -9.10 -18.72 -15.83
N LEU A 20 -8.23 -19.26 -14.97
CA LEU A 20 -8.59 -20.17 -13.88
C LEU A 20 -8.43 -19.49 -12.51
N GLY A 21 -9.40 -19.73 -11.62
CA GLY A 21 -9.43 -19.13 -10.28
C GLY A 21 -9.96 -17.69 -10.27
N LEU A 22 -10.44 -17.25 -9.11
CA LEU A 22 -11.03 -15.92 -8.90
C LEU A 22 -10.09 -15.02 -8.09
N GLY A 23 -9.90 -13.79 -8.53
CA GLY A 23 -9.28 -12.73 -7.74
C GLY A 23 -10.33 -11.83 -7.10
N VAL A 24 -10.13 -11.41 -5.85
CA VAL A 24 -10.90 -10.31 -5.26
C VAL A 24 -10.23 -9.00 -5.66
N ARG A 25 -10.87 -8.25 -6.57
CA ARG A 25 -10.51 -6.88 -6.93
C ARG A 25 -11.47 -5.93 -6.22
N GLY A 26 -10.98 -5.02 -5.40
CA GLY A 26 -11.83 -4.07 -4.69
C GLY A 26 -11.46 -2.63 -4.98
N LYS A 27 -12.44 -1.73 -4.82
CA LYS A 27 -12.27 -0.28 -4.93
C LYS A 27 -12.06 0.30 -3.53
N LEU A 28 -10.89 0.87 -3.30
CA LEU A 28 -10.59 1.57 -2.05
C LEU A 28 -11.26 2.96 -2.06
N PRO A 29 -11.66 3.48 -0.89
CA PRO A 29 -12.01 4.89 -0.75
C PRO A 29 -10.87 5.78 -1.27
N LEU A 30 -11.21 6.82 -2.03
CA LEU A 30 -10.26 7.87 -2.40
C LEU A 30 -10.01 8.79 -1.20
N GLY A 31 -8.88 9.49 -1.22
CA GLY A 31 -8.48 10.44 -0.20
C GLY A 31 -7.23 10.01 0.58
N ARG A 32 -7.03 10.62 1.75
CA ARG A 32 -5.80 10.48 2.53
C ARG A 32 -5.49 9.02 2.88
N CYS A 33 -4.20 8.69 2.79
CA CYS A 33 -3.65 7.43 3.23
C CYS A 33 -2.24 7.61 3.82
N VAL A 34 -1.83 6.63 4.60
CA VAL A 34 -0.45 6.43 5.02
C VAL A 34 0.14 5.27 4.21
N ILE A 35 1.37 5.45 3.73
CA ILE A 35 2.16 4.41 3.09
C ILE A 35 3.33 4.06 4.00
N LEU A 36 3.46 2.77 4.31
CA LEU A 36 4.49 2.23 5.19
C LEU A 36 5.26 1.11 4.48
N ARG A 37 6.56 1.08 4.73
CA ARG A 37 7.45 -0.03 4.43
C ARG A 37 8.22 -0.38 5.69
N VAL A 38 8.41 -1.67 5.94
CA VAL A 38 9.20 -2.16 7.08
C VAL A 38 10.14 -3.23 6.55
N GLY A 39 11.40 -3.18 6.97
CA GLY A 39 12.45 -4.07 6.51
C GLY A 39 13.72 -3.93 7.34
N GLY A 40 14.87 -4.19 6.71
CA GLY A 40 16.14 -4.30 7.41
C GLY A 40 16.41 -5.72 7.93
N PRO A 41 17.66 -6.03 8.31
CA PRO A 41 18.06 -7.38 8.74
C PRO A 41 17.28 -7.91 9.95
N ALA A 42 16.79 -7.02 10.81
CA ALA A 42 16.05 -7.37 12.02
C ALA A 42 14.60 -6.83 12.04
N LEU A 43 14.06 -6.43 10.89
CA LEU A 43 12.78 -5.68 10.80
C LEU A 43 12.79 -4.38 11.64
N ASP A 44 13.97 -3.77 11.70
CA ASP A 44 14.31 -2.63 12.54
C ASP A 44 14.37 -1.31 11.76
N GLN A 45 14.02 -1.33 10.47
CA GLN A 45 14.00 -0.15 9.61
C GLN A 45 12.63 0.05 8.99
N TYR A 46 12.21 1.29 8.81
CA TYR A 46 10.92 1.60 8.21
C TYR A 46 10.99 2.86 7.34
N TRP A 47 10.20 2.89 6.27
CA TRP A 47 9.92 4.08 5.50
C TRP A 47 8.46 4.43 5.68
N LEU A 48 8.15 5.71 5.92
CA LEU A 48 6.82 6.18 6.23
C LEU A 48 6.54 7.47 5.47
N SER A 49 5.36 7.59 4.88
CA SER A 49 4.88 8.84 4.31
C SER A 49 3.36 8.92 4.32
N GLY A 50 2.85 10.15 4.33
CA GLY A 50 1.47 10.41 3.95
C GLY A 50 1.29 10.37 2.43
N GLY A 51 0.04 10.41 2.00
CA GLY A 51 -0.31 10.52 0.60
C GLY A 51 -1.81 10.51 0.39
N GLU A 52 -2.21 10.44 -0.87
CA GLU A 52 -3.60 10.43 -1.28
C GLU A 52 -3.84 9.35 -2.33
N ILE A 53 -4.83 8.48 -2.08
CA ILE A 53 -5.36 7.56 -3.08
C ILE A 53 -6.22 8.38 -4.03
N ILE A 54 -5.71 8.63 -5.22
CA ILE A 54 -6.35 9.50 -6.22
C ILE A 54 -7.16 8.71 -7.26
N GLU A 55 -6.86 7.42 -7.44
CA GLU A 55 -7.56 6.60 -8.44
C GLU A 55 -7.55 5.11 -8.09
N ASN A 56 -8.63 4.40 -8.45
CA ASN A 56 -8.66 2.95 -8.52
C ASN A 56 -8.48 2.53 -9.99
N LEU A 57 -7.32 1.95 -10.31
CA LEU A 57 -6.97 1.60 -11.68
C LEU A 57 -7.64 0.31 -12.12
N GLU A 58 -8.02 0.24 -13.40
CA GLU A 58 -8.65 -0.93 -14.00
C GLU A 58 -7.87 -1.37 -15.25
N ARG A 59 -6.69 -1.94 -15.02
CA ARG A 59 -5.93 -2.60 -16.08
C ARG A 59 -6.36 -4.06 -16.23
N ASN A 60 -6.70 -4.44 -17.46
CA ASN A 60 -7.18 -5.78 -17.80
C ASN A 60 -6.06 -6.83 -17.78
N ASP A 61 -4.81 -6.43 -17.95
CA ASP A 61 -3.63 -7.29 -17.83
C ASP A 61 -3.16 -7.48 -16.37
N LEU A 62 -3.88 -6.90 -15.40
CA LEU A 62 -3.56 -6.98 -13.97
C LEU A 62 -4.81 -7.42 -13.18
N CYS A 63 -4.94 -8.71 -12.87
CA CYS A 63 -6.12 -9.31 -12.20
C CYS A 63 -6.17 -9.11 -10.67
N ARG A 64 -5.75 -7.93 -10.21
CA ARG A 64 -5.67 -7.56 -8.79
C ARG A 64 -6.24 -6.16 -8.57
N SER A 65 -6.53 -5.82 -7.32
CA SER A 65 -6.81 -4.45 -6.89
C SER A 65 -5.61 -3.58 -7.19
N GLN A 66 -5.85 -2.41 -7.77
CA GLN A 66 -4.82 -1.48 -8.18
C GLN A 66 -5.26 -0.09 -7.78
N ILE A 67 -4.33 0.68 -7.21
CA ILE A 67 -4.56 2.05 -6.80
C ILE A 67 -3.42 2.92 -7.31
N LEU A 68 -3.75 4.17 -7.64
CA LEU A 68 -2.78 5.22 -7.85
C LEU A 68 -2.72 6.09 -6.60
N VAL A 69 -1.51 6.29 -6.08
CA VAL A 69 -1.28 7.06 -4.86
C VAL A 69 -0.31 8.19 -5.17
N GLN A 70 -0.71 9.41 -4.86
CA GLN A 70 0.19 10.56 -4.82
C GLN A 70 0.81 10.61 -3.42
N VAL A 71 2.14 10.48 -3.35
CA VAL A 71 2.89 10.41 -2.09
C VAL A 71 3.42 11.79 -1.73
N ASP A 72 3.41 12.14 -0.44
CA ASP A 72 3.83 13.46 0.02
C ASP A 72 5.36 13.63 0.04
N GLU A 73 6.10 12.54 0.22
CA GLU A 73 7.58 12.53 0.24
C GLU A 73 8.22 12.15 -1.09
N ASP A 74 9.47 12.56 -1.28
CA ASP A 74 10.28 12.15 -2.43
C ASP A 74 10.54 10.64 -2.44
N LEU A 75 10.16 10.00 -3.54
CA LEU A 75 10.31 8.56 -3.73
C LEU A 75 11.74 8.14 -4.08
N GLY A 76 12.66 9.08 -4.33
CA GLY A 76 14.05 8.76 -4.65
C GLY A 76 14.73 7.92 -3.57
N THR A 77 14.42 8.19 -2.30
CA THR A 77 14.90 7.40 -1.15
C THR A 77 14.47 5.94 -1.21
N MET A 78 13.29 5.62 -1.76
CA MET A 78 12.83 4.24 -1.93
C MET A 78 13.66 3.45 -2.96
N LEU A 79 14.28 4.15 -3.91
CA LEU A 79 15.09 3.53 -4.96
C LEU A 79 16.52 3.25 -4.47
N THR A 80 17.03 4.10 -3.57
CA THR A 80 18.41 4.00 -3.07
C THR A 80 18.55 3.20 -1.78
N ASN A 81 17.49 3.13 -0.95
CA ASN A 81 17.46 2.32 0.27
C ASN A 81 16.23 1.39 0.31
N PRO A 82 16.23 0.27 -0.44
CA PRO A 82 15.04 -0.56 -0.58
C PRO A 82 14.78 -1.45 0.64
N LEU A 83 13.71 -1.16 1.39
CA LEU A 83 13.18 -2.01 2.47
C LEU A 83 12.21 -3.09 1.94
N GLY A 84 12.70 -3.96 1.04
CA GLY A 84 11.89 -5.00 0.39
C GLY A 84 10.95 -4.46 -0.70
N ASN A 85 9.99 -5.25 -1.18
CA ASN A 85 9.02 -4.83 -2.22
C ASN A 85 7.59 -4.60 -1.70
N HIS A 86 7.22 -5.22 -0.58
CA HIS A 86 5.91 -5.09 0.06
C HIS A 86 5.70 -3.67 0.59
N ARG A 87 4.45 -3.20 0.52
CA ARG A 87 4.01 -1.90 1.01
C ARG A 87 2.69 -2.08 1.75
N ILE A 88 2.54 -1.38 2.86
CA ILE A 88 1.31 -1.32 3.62
C ILE A 88 0.68 0.04 3.33
N VAL A 89 -0.59 0.03 2.90
CA VAL A 89 -1.37 1.24 2.66
C VAL A 89 -2.52 1.25 3.64
N VAL A 90 -2.63 2.32 4.41
CA VAL A 90 -3.64 2.49 5.45
C VAL A 90 -4.48 3.72 5.10
N PRO A 91 -5.79 3.58 4.82
CA PRO A 91 -6.66 4.74 4.64
C PRO A 91 -6.69 5.61 5.91
N GLY A 92 -6.64 6.92 5.76
CA GLY A 92 -6.51 7.88 6.87
C GLY A 92 -5.22 8.70 6.82
N ASP A 93 -5.04 9.60 7.78
CA ASP A 93 -3.91 10.55 7.83
C ASP A 93 -3.13 10.43 9.16
N ASP A 94 -2.83 9.19 9.54
CA ASP A 94 -2.27 8.85 10.85
C ASP A 94 -0.73 8.77 10.85
N VAL A 95 -0.05 9.57 10.02
CA VAL A 95 1.43 9.53 9.88
C VAL A 95 2.12 9.70 11.24
N VAL A 96 1.64 10.64 12.07
CA VAL A 96 2.21 10.91 13.40
C VAL A 96 2.08 9.71 14.34
N LEU A 97 0.97 8.98 14.26
CA LEU A 97 0.74 7.78 15.06
C LEU A 97 1.76 6.69 14.73
N PHE A 98 1.93 6.41 13.44
CA PHE A 98 2.89 5.40 12.98
C PHE A 98 4.33 5.80 13.31
N GLN A 99 4.69 7.07 13.07
CA GLN A 99 6.00 7.60 13.45
C GLN A 99 6.28 7.38 14.94
N THR A 100 5.32 7.78 15.79
CA THR A 100 5.44 7.61 17.25
C THR A 100 5.58 6.14 17.65
N PHE A 101 4.86 5.23 16.99
CA PHE A 101 4.95 3.81 17.26
C PHE A 101 6.34 3.26 16.94
N PHE A 102 6.88 3.54 15.76
CA PHE A 102 8.19 3.03 15.34
C PHE A 102 9.34 3.64 16.12
N ASP A 103 9.26 4.93 16.46
CA ASP A 103 10.25 5.59 17.31
C ASP A 103 10.31 4.94 18.70
N ARG A 104 9.14 4.60 19.28
CA ARG A 104 9.08 3.89 20.57
C ARG A 104 9.51 2.42 20.46
N ALA A 105 9.35 1.81 19.29
CA ALA A 105 9.83 0.47 19.02
C ALA A 105 11.36 0.42 18.80
N GLY A 106 12.03 1.58 18.70
CA GLY A 106 13.46 1.68 18.45
C GLY A 106 13.85 1.40 16.99
N CYS A 107 12.90 1.55 16.06
CA CYS A 107 13.17 1.36 14.64
C CYS A 107 13.80 2.62 14.02
N LEU A 108 14.59 2.42 12.98
CA LEU A 108 15.27 3.46 12.21
C LEU A 108 14.43 3.85 10.99
N ARG A 109 14.33 5.15 10.74
CA ARG A 109 13.64 5.69 9.56
C ARG A 109 14.54 5.76 8.33
#